data_AF-A0A9X4NSW9-F1
#
_entry.id   AF-A0A9X4NSW9-F1
#
_cell.length_a   1.000
_cell.length_b   1.000
_cell.length_c   1.000
_cell.angle_alpha   90.00
_cell.angle_beta   90.00
_cell.angle_gamma   90.00
#
_symmetry.space_group_name_H-M   'P 1'
#
loop_
_entity.id
_entity.type
_entity.pdbx_description
1 polymer ?
#
loop_
_entity_poly.entity_id
_entity_poly.type
_entity_poly.pdbx_seq_one_letter_code
_entity_poly.pdbx_strand_id
1 'polypeptide(L)'
;MKAAPAKAKALFSHRQLYLAWAVVSAVGLTVARYIDPYVFGFSAFGAAFVSGFLILGAVVLSWRLWPWAVLSAIPTVLAFMLLSTYRWA
;
A
#
# COMPACT_ATOMS: atom_id res chain seq x y z
N MET A 1 -3.12 25.28 -13.15
CA MET A 1 -3.03 23.87 -12.69
C MET A 1 -2.91 22.97 -13.92
N LYS A 2 -1.73 22.40 -14.19
CA LYS A 2 -1.56 21.48 -15.34
C LYS A 2 -2.46 20.27 -15.12
N ALA A 3 -3.37 20.00 -16.06
CA ALA A 3 -4.22 18.82 -16.02
C ALA A 3 -3.34 17.59 -15.81
N ALA A 4 -3.59 16.83 -14.73
CA ALA A 4 -2.94 15.55 -14.54
C ALA A 4 -3.15 14.72 -15.83
N PRO A 5 -2.12 14.03 -16.33
CA PRO A 5 -2.22 13.32 -17.60
C PRO A 5 -3.40 12.35 -17.53
N ALA A 6 -4.31 12.40 -18.49
CA ALA A 6 -5.55 11.62 -18.50
C ALA A 6 -5.31 10.11 -18.22
N LYS A 7 -4.14 9.61 -18.61
CA LYS A 7 -3.65 8.25 -18.32
C LYS A 7 -3.51 7.94 -16.82
N ALA A 8 -2.99 8.87 -16.01
CA ALA A 8 -2.87 8.69 -14.57
C ALA A 8 -4.26 8.64 -13.92
N LYS A 9 -5.16 9.56 -14.30
CA LYS A 9 -6.55 9.55 -13.81
C LYS A 9 -7.27 8.25 -14.18
N ALA A 10 -7.05 7.73 -15.38
CA ALA A 10 -7.57 6.44 -15.79
C ALA A 10 -7.04 5.31 -14.90
N LEU A 11 -5.72 5.24 -14.67
CA LEU A 11 -5.09 4.23 -13.82
C LEU A 11 -5.67 4.21 -12.39
N PHE A 12 -5.73 5.38 -11.74
CA PHE A 12 -6.26 5.54 -10.38
C PHE A 12 -7.79 5.41 -10.28
N SER A 13 -8.49 5.33 -11.42
CA SER A 13 -9.94 5.09 -11.47
C SER A 13 -10.32 3.61 -11.45
N HIS A 14 -9.36 2.68 -11.49
CA HIS A 14 -9.62 1.25 -11.47
C HIS A 14 -9.58 0.68 -10.05
N ARG A 15 -10.72 0.21 -9.53
CA ARG A 15 -10.80 -0.46 -8.21
C ARG A 15 -9.86 -1.66 -8.09
N GLN A 16 -9.69 -2.39 -9.19
CA GLN A 16 -8.83 -3.57 -9.25
C GLN A 16 -7.39 -3.26 -8.87
N LEU A 17 -6.89 -2.05 -9.12
CA LEU A 17 -5.53 -1.65 -8.78
C LEU A 17 -5.30 -1.65 -7.26
N TYR A 18 -6.23 -1.07 -6.49
CA TYR A 18 -6.15 -1.04 -5.02
C TYR A 18 -6.30 -2.44 -4.42
N LEU A 19 -7.23 -3.24 -4.95
CA LEU A 19 -7.44 -4.61 -4.48
C LEU A 19 -6.26 -5.52 -4.82
N ALA A 20 -5.71 -5.44 -6.04
CA ALA A 20 -4.53 -6.19 -6.45
C ALA A 20 -3.33 -5.80 -5.58
N TRP A 21 -3.14 -4.51 -5.32
CA TRP A 21 -2.11 -4.05 -4.40
C TRP A 21 -2.28 -4.60 -2.98
N ALA A 22 -3.51 -4.63 -2.46
CA ALA A 22 -3.79 -5.20 -1.14
C ALA A 22 -3.39 -6.68 -1.06
N VAL A 23 -3.72 -7.47 -2.10
CA VAL A 23 -3.37 -8.89 -2.16
C VAL A 23 -1.85 -9.08 -2.30
N VAL A 24 -1.21 -8.35 -3.20
CA VAL A 24 0.24 -8.43 -3.43
C VAL A 24 1.03 -8.05 -2.19
N SER A 25 0.65 -6.95 -1.52
CA SER A 25 1.30 -6.51 -0.28
C SER A 25 1.06 -7.51 0.85
N ALA A 26 -0.14 -8.05 1.01
CA ALA A 26 -0.42 -9.09 2.02
C ALA A 26 0.46 -10.33 1.83
N VAL A 27 0.54 -10.86 0.60
CA VAL A 27 1.37 -12.03 0.28
C VAL A 27 2.86 -11.70 0.48
N GLY A 28 3.33 -10.57 -0.05
CA GLY A 28 4.73 -10.16 0.08
C GLY A 28 5.17 -9.97 1.52
N LEU A 29 4.35 -9.31 2.34
CA LEU A 29 4.62 -9.09 3.77
C LEU A 29 4.55 -10.40 4.56
N THR A 30 3.64 -11.31 4.20
CA THR A 30 3.56 -12.63 4.81
C THR A 30 4.82 -13.43 4.54
N VAL A 31 5.28 -13.50 3.29
CA VAL A 31 6.51 -14.20 2.92
C VAL A 31 7.72 -13.55 3.61
N ALA A 32 7.83 -12.23 3.58
CA ALA A 32 8.94 -11.50 4.20
C ALA A 32 9.04 -11.77 5.71
N ARG A 33 7.91 -11.93 6.40
CA ARG A 33 7.86 -12.28 7.83
C ARG A 33 8.54 -13.61 8.15
N TYR A 34 8.48 -14.59 7.25
CA TYR A 34 9.08 -15.92 7.44
C TYR A 34 10.56 -15.99 7.06
N ILE A 35 11.07 -15.01 6.31
CA ILE A 35 12.47 -14.99 5.87
C ILE A 35 13.34 -14.39 6.97
N ASP A 36 13.13 -13.11 7.29
CA ASP A 36 13.99 -12.36 8.20
C ASP A 36 13.29 -11.09 8.72
N PRO A 37 13.46 -10.70 10.00
CA PRO A 37 12.84 -9.50 10.58
C PRO A 37 13.23 -8.19 9.88
N TYR A 38 14.46 -8.06 9.40
CA TYR A 38 14.94 -6.86 8.68
C TYR A 38 14.34 -6.78 7.28
N VAL A 39 14.23 -7.92 6.58
CA VAL A 39 13.55 -8.01 5.27
C VAL A 39 12.07 -7.68 5.42
N PHE A 40 11.43 -8.16 6.48
CA PHE A 40 10.06 -7.81 6.82
C PHE A 40 9.89 -6.31 7.10
N GLY A 41 10.77 -5.71 7.89
CA GLY A 41 10.76 -4.27 8.17
C GLY A 41 10.92 -3.43 6.91
N PHE A 42 11.93 -3.73 6.07
CA PHE A 42 12.14 -3.05 4.80
C PHE A 42 10.92 -3.16 3.88
N SER A 43 10.34 -4.36 3.78
CA SER A 43 9.15 -4.62 2.97
C SER A 43 7.92 -3.87 3.50
N ALA A 44 7.76 -3.76 4.82
CA ALA A 44 6.68 -3.01 5.46
C ALA A 44 6.77 -1.51 5.13
N PHE A 45 7.96 -0.92 5.21
CA PHE A 45 8.18 0.48 4.81
C PHE A 45 7.96 0.71 3.31
N GLY A 46 8.45 -0.20 2.46
CA GLY A 46 8.20 -0.13 1.02
C GLY A 46 6.71 -0.22 0.69
N ALA A 47 5.98 -1.14 1.34
CA ALA A 47 4.55 -1.26 1.18
C ALA A 47 3.79 -0.01 1.69
N ALA A 48 4.30 0.65 2.73
CA ALA A 48 3.74 1.90 3.26
C ALA A 48 3.85 3.04 2.27
N PHE A 49 5.01 3.18 1.65
CA PHE A 49 5.27 4.19 0.65
C PHE A 49 4.30 4.06 -0.53
N VAL A 50 4.15 2.84 -1.06
CA VAL A 50 3.23 2.58 -2.18
C VAL A 50 1.78 2.79 -1.77
N SER A 51 1.34 2.27 -0.62
CA SER A 51 -0.03 2.50 -0.12
C SER A 51 -0.34 3.98 0.09
N GLY A 52 0.61 4.76 0.65
CA GLY A 52 0.47 6.20 0.80
C GLY A 52 0.38 6.92 -0.55
N PHE A 53 1.18 6.50 -1.54
CA PHE A 53 1.09 7.03 -2.89
C PHE A 53 -0.24 6.70 -3.57
N LEU A 54 -0.78 5.51 -3.35
CA LEU A 54 -2.11 5.13 -3.85
C LEU A 54 -3.23 5.95 -3.22
N ILE A 55 -3.16 6.21 -1.92
CA ILE A 55 -4.14 7.07 -1.22
C ILE A 55 -4.03 8.51 -1.73
N LEU A 56 -2.82 9.07 -1.85
CA LEU A 56 -2.62 10.42 -2.36
C LEU A 56 -3.09 10.54 -3.82
N GLY A 57 -2.75 9.55 -4.66
CA GLY A 57 -3.22 9.48 -6.05
C GLY A 57 -4.74 9.38 -6.15
N ALA A 58 -5.37 8.56 -5.30
CA ALA A 58 -6.83 8.46 -5.23
C ALA A 58 -7.46 9.79 -4.78
N VAL A 59 -6.93 10.43 -3.75
CA VAL A 59 -7.42 11.71 -3.23
C VAL A 59 -7.34 12.81 -4.28
N VAL A 60 -6.22 12.91 -5.00
CA VAL A 60 -5.97 13.99 -5.97
C VAL A 60 -6.71 13.75 -7.29
N LEU A 61 -6.80 12.50 -7.76
CA LEU A 61 -7.27 12.19 -9.12
C LEU A 61 -8.69 11.61 -9.16
N SER A 62 -9.10 10.89 -8.11
CA SER A 62 -10.33 10.10 -8.08
C SER A 62 -10.90 10.00 -6.66
N TRP A 63 -11.31 11.13 -6.08
CA TRP A 63 -11.79 11.23 -4.69
C TRP A 63 -12.80 10.13 -4.31
N ARG A 64 -13.64 9.68 -5.23
CA ARG A 64 -14.64 8.62 -5.00
C ARG A 64 -14.04 7.24 -4.65
N LEU A 65 -12.77 7.00 -4.95
CA LEU A 65 -12.06 5.73 -4.72
C LEU A 65 -11.11 5.78 -3.51
N TRP A 66 -11.04 6.91 -2.82
CA TRP A 66 -10.26 7.05 -1.59
C TRP A 66 -10.53 5.95 -0.54
N PRO A 67 -11.76 5.41 -0.33
CA PRO A 67 -11.97 4.40 0.71
C PRO A 67 -11.32 3.07 0.31
N TRP A 68 -11.30 2.77 -0.99
CA TRP A 68 -10.63 1.57 -1.51
C TRP A 68 -9.12 1.68 -1.42
N ALA A 69 -8.57 2.87 -1.62
CA ALA A 69 -7.15 3.13 -1.39
C ALA A 69 -6.78 2.93 0.09
N VAL A 70 -7.62 3.41 1.02
CA VAL A 70 -7.44 3.17 2.46
C VAL A 70 -7.54 1.68 2.81
N LEU A 71 -8.51 0.96 2.24
CA LEU A 71 -8.62 -0.49 2.42
C LEU A 71 -7.37 -1.23 1.92
N SER A 72 -6.76 -0.78 0.83
CA SER A 72 -5.53 -1.39 0.32
C SER A 72 -4.31 -1.22 1.23
N ALA A 73 -4.36 -0.29 2.18
CA ALA A 73 -3.31 -0.07 3.16
C ALA A 73 -3.43 -0.97 4.40
N ILE A 74 -4.53 -1.72 4.57
CA ILE A 74 -4.73 -2.63 5.72
C ILE A 74 -3.56 -3.61 5.91
N PRO A 75 -3.05 -4.30 4.88
CA PRO A 75 -1.91 -5.21 5.04
C PRO A 75 -0.66 -4.51 5.56
N THR A 76 -0.44 -3.27 5.13
CA THR A 76 0.67 -2.44 5.61
C THR A 76 0.50 -2.09 7.09
N VAL A 77 -0.70 -1.66 7.51
CA VAL A 77 -0.99 -1.33 8.92
C VAL A 77 -0.77 -2.55 9.81
N LEU A 78 -1.25 -3.72 9.39
CA LEU A 78 -1.03 -4.98 10.08
C LEU A 78 0.46 -5.33 10.15
N ALA A 79 1.22 -5.10 9.08
CA ALA A 79 2.65 -5.33 9.08
C ALA A 79 3.38 -4.42 10.07
N PHE A 80 3.02 -3.14 10.20
CA PHE A 80 3.59 -2.26 11.23
C PHE A 80 3.22 -2.68 12.66
N MET A 81 1.97 -3.13 12.88
CA MET A 81 1.57 -3.68 14.17
C MET A 81 2.36 -4.94 14.53
N LEU A 82 2.65 -5.81 13.56
CA LEU A 82 3.52 -6.96 13.77
C LEU A 82 4.97 -6.52 14.01
N LEU A 83 5.44 -5.55 13.23
CA LEU A 83 6.78 -5.00 13.33
C LEU A 83 7.07 -4.39 14.72
N SER A 84 6.08 -3.74 15.35
CA SER A 84 6.22 -3.18 16.70
C SER A 84 6.34 -4.25 17.80
N THR A 85 5.99 -5.50 17.49
CA THR A 85 6.16 -6.64 18.42
C THR A 85 7.51 -7.33 18.30
N TYR A 86 8.30 -7.03 17.26
CA TYR A 86 9.64 -7.58 17.15
C TYR A 86 10.56 -6.93 18.19
N ARG A 87 11.30 -7.77 18.93
CA ARG A 87 12.44 -7.32 19.73
C ARG A 87 13.60 -7.08 18.78
N TRP A 88 13.82 -5.81 18.47
CA TRP A 88 15.03 -5.34 17.82
C TRP A 88 16.18 -5.51 18.83
N ALA A 89 17.04 -6.50 18.55
CA ALA A 89 18.18 -6.84 19.38
C ALA A 89 19.27 -5.75 19.32
#